data_AF-A0A367M0V2-F1
#
_entry.id   AF-A0A367M0V2-F1
#
_cell.length_a   1.000
_cell.length_b   1.000
_cell.length_c   1.000
_cell.angle_alpha   90.00
_cell.angle_beta   90.00
_cell.angle_gamma   90.00
#
_symmetry.space_group_name_H-M   'P 1'
#
loop_
_entity.id
_entity.type
_entity.pdbx_description
1 polymer ?
#
loop_
_entity_poly.entity_id
_entity_poly.type
_entity_poly.pdbx_seq_one_letter_code
_entity_poly.pdbx_strand_id
1 'polypeptide(L)'
;MNTMVKLPDSRWPGWRRRLYWWMHEAVEAEEVISLDLETTSLDPRRADILSIGAVLVRRGKLVMGERLELYVEPPPSLDAESIRIHKLRRADLEGQLQLEQALRQVLAFIG
;
A
#
# COMPACT_ATOMS: atom_id res chain seq x y z
N MET A 1 1.49 15.04 -14.66
CA MET A 1 1.60 14.15 -15.85
C MET A 1 1.12 12.79 -15.40
N ASN A 2 -0.02 12.29 -15.88
CA ASN A 2 -0.59 11.02 -15.39
C ASN A 2 0.07 9.86 -16.12
N THR A 3 0.73 8.97 -15.38
CA THR A 3 1.39 7.78 -15.90
C THR A 3 0.39 6.63 -16.05
N MET A 4 0.55 5.84 -17.11
CA MET A 4 -0.26 4.65 -17.36
C MET A 4 0.27 3.47 -16.53
N VAL A 5 -0.60 2.78 -15.80
CA VAL A 5 -0.25 1.54 -15.08
C VAL A 5 -0.19 0.39 -16.09
N LYS A 6 0.95 -0.29 -16.18
CA LYS A 6 1.11 -1.45 -17.07
C LYS A 6 0.65 -2.72 -16.37
N LEU A 7 -0.21 -3.49 -17.04
CA LEU A 7 -0.53 -4.85 -16.63
C LEU A 7 0.74 -5.73 -16.66
N PRO A 8 0.85 -6.74 -15.78
CA PRO A 8 1.94 -7.71 -15.85
C PRO A 8 1.91 -8.46 -17.17
N ASP A 9 3.07 -8.62 -17.78
CA ASP A 9 3.23 -9.40 -19.00
C ASP A 9 4.28 -10.51 -18.80
N SER A 10 4.54 -11.27 -19.87
CA SER A 10 5.53 -12.35 -19.87
C SER A 10 6.96 -11.87 -19.55
N ARG A 11 7.24 -10.56 -19.65
CA ARG A 11 8.55 -9.95 -19.35
C ARG A 11 8.75 -9.70 -17.85
N TRP A 12 7.70 -9.80 -17.03
CA TRP A 12 7.83 -9.67 -15.58
C TRP A 12 8.46 -10.92 -14.95
N PRO A 13 9.38 -10.78 -13.98
CA PRO A 13 9.93 -11.90 -13.22
C PRO A 13 8.83 -12.72 -12.55
N GLY A 14 9.03 -14.04 -12.45
CA GLY A 14 8.02 -14.97 -11.93
C GLY A 14 7.52 -14.63 -10.52
N TRP A 15 8.38 -14.07 -9.66
CA TRP A 15 7.97 -13.61 -8.32
C TRP A 15 7.05 -12.38 -8.37
N ARG A 16 7.27 -11.48 -9.34
CA ARG A 16 6.48 -10.27 -9.54
C ARG A 16 5.10 -10.58 -10.12
N ARG A 17 5.01 -11.63 -10.93
CA ARG A 17 3.73 -12.19 -11.39
C ARG A 17 2.94 -12.86 -10.26
N ARG A 18 3.62 -13.49 -9.29
CA ARG A 18 2.97 -14.11 -8.11
C ARG A 18 2.41 -13.09 -7.11
N LEU A 19 3.00 -11.89 -7.02
CA LEU A 19 2.48 -10.78 -6.22
C LEU A 19 1.28 -10.08 -6.87
N TYR A 20 0.97 -10.41 -8.12
CA TYR A 20 -0.21 -9.88 -8.80
C TYR A 20 -1.42 -10.76 -8.46
N TRP A 21 -2.11 -10.42 -7.38
CA TRP A 21 -3.33 -11.09 -6.97
C TRP A 21 -4.54 -10.28 -7.43
N TRP A 22 -5.42 -10.90 -8.22
CA TRP A 22 -6.63 -10.25 -8.71
C TRP A 22 -7.84 -11.06 -8.25
N MET A 23 -8.75 -10.45 -7.49
CA MET A 23 -10.01 -11.09 -7.09
C MET A 23 -11.10 -11.05 -8.17
N HIS A 24 -11.02 -10.16 -9.18
CA HIS A 24 -12.12 -9.90 -10.13
C HIS A 24 -11.71 -9.42 -11.55
N GLU A 25 -11.34 -10.25 -12.54
CA GLU A 25 -10.81 -9.81 -13.88
C GLU A 25 -10.63 -8.29 -14.15
N ALA A 26 -9.37 -7.80 -14.13
CA ALA A 26 -9.01 -6.38 -14.20
C ALA A 26 -9.47 -5.63 -15.45
N VAL A 27 -9.87 -6.37 -16.47
CA VAL A 27 -10.06 -5.87 -17.83
C VAL A 27 -11.29 -4.95 -17.95
N GLU A 28 -12.25 -5.04 -17.02
CA GLU A 28 -13.51 -4.28 -17.12
C GLU A 28 -13.69 -3.18 -16.07
N ALA A 29 -12.83 -3.11 -15.05
CA ALA A 29 -12.98 -2.11 -13.99
C ALA A 29 -12.58 -0.71 -14.51
N GLU A 30 -13.54 0.22 -14.54
CA GLU A 30 -13.25 1.62 -14.89
C GLU A 30 -12.32 2.29 -13.86
N GLU A 31 -12.37 1.81 -12.62
CA GLU A 31 -11.61 2.31 -11.47
C GLU A 31 -11.01 1.16 -10.67
N VAL A 32 -9.74 1.34 -10.28
CA VAL A 32 -8.99 0.41 -9.45
C VAL A 32 -8.24 1.23 -8.41
N ILE A 33 -8.20 0.75 -7.16
CA ILE A 33 -7.35 1.34 -6.14
C ILE A 33 -6.07 0.51 -6.03
N SER A 34 -4.92 1.16 -6.24
CA SER A 34 -3.62 0.57 -5.95
C SER A 34 -3.31 0.83 -4.48
N LEU A 35 -3.17 -0.24 -3.69
CA LEU A 35 -2.78 -0.19 -2.27
C LEU A 35 -1.35 -0.68 -2.10
N ASP A 36 -0.60 0.00 -1.24
CA ASP A 36 0.75 -0.35 -0.84
C ASP A 36 0.87 -0.22 0.68
N LEU A 37 1.60 -1.14 1.31
CA LEU A 37 1.79 -1.20 2.75
C LEU A 37 3.25 -1.32 3.07
N GLU A 38 3.70 -0.52 4.05
CA GLU A 38 4.97 -0.77 4.73
C GLU A 38 4.70 -1.45 6.05
N THR A 39 5.46 -2.50 6.35
CA THR A 39 5.23 -3.36 7.49
C THR A 39 6.51 -3.65 8.27
N THR A 40 6.37 -4.10 9.52
CA THR A 40 7.51 -4.47 10.36
C THR A 40 8.23 -5.74 9.90
N SER A 41 7.58 -6.59 9.10
CA SER A 41 8.18 -7.79 8.53
C SER A 41 7.45 -8.26 7.26
N LEU A 42 8.04 -9.25 6.57
CA LEU A 42 7.42 -9.92 5.42
C LEU A 42 6.48 -11.07 5.79
N ASP A 43 6.35 -11.44 7.07
CA ASP A 43 5.42 -12.48 7.51
C ASP A 43 4.05 -11.87 7.83
N PRO A 44 3.02 -12.06 6.98
CA PRO A 44 1.71 -11.44 7.18
C PRO A 44 0.99 -11.90 8.44
N ARG A 45 1.43 -12.99 9.10
CA ARG A 45 0.85 -13.45 10.36
C ARG A 45 1.37 -12.70 11.59
N ARG A 46 2.48 -11.97 11.43
CA ARG A 46 3.21 -11.31 12.53
C ARG A 46 3.51 -9.85 12.27
N ALA A 47 3.40 -9.41 11.02
CA ALA A 47 3.72 -8.07 10.60
C ALA A 47 2.67 -7.07 11.09
N ASP A 48 3.16 -5.96 11.63
CA ASP A 48 2.35 -4.78 11.94
C ASP A 48 2.48 -3.76 10.79
N ILE A 49 1.41 -3.03 10.52
CA ILE A 49 1.36 -1.98 9.49
C ILE A 49 1.97 -0.69 10.04
N LEU A 50 2.86 -0.08 9.26
CA LEU A 50 3.55 1.17 9.57
C LEU A 50 3.04 2.34 8.73
N SER A 51 2.71 2.07 7.46
CA SER A 51 2.11 3.07 6.58
C SER A 51 1.22 2.42 5.52
N ILE A 52 0.30 3.22 4.99
CA ILE A 52 -0.65 2.82 3.95
C ILE A 52 -0.62 3.90 2.87
N GLY A 53 -0.25 3.50 1.66
CA GLY A 53 -0.41 4.29 0.45
C GLY A 53 -1.59 3.77 -0.38
N ALA A 54 -2.43 4.67 -0.87
CA ALA A 54 -3.47 4.31 -1.84
C ALA A 54 -3.55 5.35 -2.97
N VAL A 55 -3.83 4.91 -4.19
CA VAL A 55 -4.06 5.81 -5.32
C VAL A 55 -5.12 5.26 -6.26
N LEU A 56 -6.02 6.13 -6.72
CA LEU A 56 -7.00 5.79 -7.74
C LEU A 56 -6.34 5.69 -9.12
N VAL A 57 -6.62 4.58 -9.79
CA VAL A 57 -6.32 4.35 -11.20
C VAL A 57 -7.64 4.31 -11.96
N ARG A 58 -7.92 5.34 -12.76
CA ARG A 58 -9.12 5.41 -13.59
C ARG A 58 -8.74 5.16 -15.05
N ARG A 59 -9.33 4.13 -15.68
CA ARG A 59 -9.06 3.74 -17.07
C ARG A 59 -7.56 3.63 -17.36
N GLY A 60 -6.83 2.96 -16.46
CA GLY A 60 -5.39 2.73 -16.55
C GLY A 60 -4.50 3.95 -16.26
N LYS A 61 -5.06 5.10 -15.85
CA LYS A 61 -4.30 6.32 -15.53
C LYS A 61 -4.36 6.61 -14.04
N LEU A 62 -3.21 6.90 -13.44
CA LEU A 62 -3.14 7.41 -12.06
C LEU A 62 -3.85 8.76 -11.96
N VAL A 63 -4.72 8.91 -10.96
CA VAL A 63 -5.40 10.16 -10.63
C VAL A 63 -4.68 10.79 -9.44
N MET A 64 -3.67 11.62 -9.69
CA MET A 64 -2.78 12.14 -8.64
C MET A 64 -3.47 12.94 -7.52
N GLY A 65 -4.64 13.53 -7.80
CA GLY A 65 -5.44 14.25 -6.79
C GLY A 65 -6.22 13.32 -5.87
N GLU A 66 -6.40 12.06 -6.27
CA GLU A 66 -7.14 11.03 -5.53
C GLU A 66 -6.14 10.01 -4.99
N ARG A 67 -5.41 10.44 -3.94
CA ARG A 67 -4.42 9.62 -3.24
C ARG A 67 -4.62 9.70 -1.74
N LEU A 68 -4.23 8.65 -1.05
CA LEU A 68 -4.21 8.52 0.39
C LEU A 68 -2.79 8.15 0.81
N GLU A 69 -2.28 8.81 1.85
CA GLU A 69 -0.98 8.53 2.45
C GLU A 69 -1.14 8.65 3.96
N LEU A 70 -1.04 7.52 4.65
CA LEU A 70 -1.28 7.41 6.08
C LEU A 70 -0.09 6.76 6.77
N TYR A 71 0.24 7.26 7.95
CA TYR A 71 1.19 6.64 8.86
C TYR A 71 0.46 6.16 10.10
N VAL A 72 0.93 5.05 10.66
CA VAL A 72 0.38 4.43 11.86
C VAL A 72 1.39 4.57 13.00
N GLU A 73 0.90 4.75 14.23
CA GLU A 73 1.77 4.78 15.39
C GLU A 73 2.71 3.56 15.47
N PRO A 74 3.93 3.75 15.97
CA PRO A 74 4.97 2.75 15.86
C PRO A 74 4.68 1.58 16.79
N PRO A 75 4.48 0.35 16.27
CA PRO A 75 4.20 -0.81 17.08
C PRO A 75 5.43 -1.17 17.93
N PRO A 76 5.25 -1.96 19.02
CA PRO A 76 6.36 -2.48 19.79
C PRO A 76 7.32 -3.36 18.97
N SER A 77 6.83 -3.97 17.88
CA SER A 77 7.59 -4.85 16.99
C SER A 77 8.54 -4.09 16.03
N LEU A 78 8.47 -2.76 15.97
CA LEU A 78 9.34 -1.97 15.09
C LEU A 78 10.80 -2.04 15.58
N ASP A 79 11.65 -2.65 14.76
CA ASP A 79 13.07 -2.87 15.03
C ASP A 79 14.00 -2.21 14.01
N ALA A 80 15.31 -2.29 14.26
CA ALA A 80 16.32 -1.67 13.42
C ALA A 80 16.40 -2.26 12.00
N GLU A 81 16.09 -3.55 11.81
CA GLU A 81 16.12 -4.17 10.49
C GLU A 81 14.95 -3.70 9.63
N SER A 82 13.77 -3.59 10.21
CA SER A 82 12.60 -2.97 9.60
C SER A 82 12.93 -1.54 9.15
N ILE A 83 13.43 -0.70 10.07
CA ILE A 83 13.84 0.69 9.77
C ILE A 83 14.84 0.74 8.61
N ARG A 84 15.76 -0.22 8.52
CA ARG A 84 16.77 -0.25 7.46
C ARG A 84 16.17 -0.47 6.08
N ILE A 85 15.01 -1.14 5.99
CA ILE A 85 14.29 -1.43 4.75
C ILE A 85 13.43 -0.24 4.32
N HIS A 86 12.44 0.13 5.13
CA HIS A 86 11.42 1.13 4.77
C HIS A 86 11.74 2.56 5.21
N LYS A 87 12.83 2.77 5.97
CA LYS A 87 13.35 4.08 6.42
C LYS A 87 12.46 4.88 7.39
N LEU A 88 11.35 4.32 7.86
CA LEU A 88 10.47 4.96 8.86
C LEU A 88 11.01 4.68 10.26
N ARG A 89 11.40 5.71 10.99
CA ARG A 89 11.87 5.57 12.37
C ARG A 89 10.70 5.71 13.32
N ARG A 90 10.87 5.23 14.55
CA ARG A 90 9.89 5.43 15.62
C ARG A 90 9.47 6.89 15.75
N ALA A 91 10.42 7.82 15.75
CA ALA A 91 10.15 9.26 15.84
C ALA A 91 9.35 9.84 14.66
N ASP A 92 9.38 9.21 13.48
CA ASP A 92 8.58 9.64 12.33
C ASP A 92 7.10 9.20 12.47
N LEU A 93 6.87 8.17 13.28
CA LEU A 93 5.57 7.53 13.48
C LEU A 93 4.89 7.94 14.80
N GLU A 94 5.63 8.47 15.77
CA GLU A 94 5.09 8.91 17.05
C GLU A 94 4.02 9.99 16.86
N GLY A 95 2.83 9.76 17.44
CA GLY A 95 1.69 10.67 17.34
C GLY A 95 0.92 10.60 16.02
N GLN A 96 1.21 9.62 15.15
CA GLN A 96 0.43 9.34 13.95
C GLN A 96 -0.91 8.64 14.30
N LEU A 97 -1.61 8.09 13.32
CA LEU A 97 -2.92 7.49 13.53
C LEU A 97 -2.83 6.16 14.28
N GLN A 98 -3.83 5.87 15.12
CA GLN A 98 -4.08 4.50 15.54
C GLN A 98 -4.47 3.67 14.31
N LEU A 99 -4.10 2.38 14.29
CA LEU A 99 -4.35 1.51 13.15
C LEU A 99 -5.83 1.49 12.74
N GLU A 100 -6.74 1.40 13.71
CA GLU A 100 -8.18 1.41 13.45
C GLU A 100 -8.63 2.68 12.72
N GLN A 101 -8.09 3.84 13.09
CA GLN A 101 -8.43 5.12 12.46
C GLN A 101 -7.90 5.18 11.02
N ALA A 102 -6.68 4.68 10.79
CA ALA A 102 -6.11 4.58 9.45
C ALA A 102 -6.97 3.68 8.55
N LEU A 103 -7.37 2.50 9.05
CA LEU A 103 -8.21 1.57 8.30
C LEU A 103 -9.61 2.15 7.98
N ARG A 104 -10.20 2.93 8.90
CA ARG A 104 -11.46 3.64 8.62
C ARG A 104 -11.32 4.64 7.47
N GLN A 105 -10.19 5.34 7.37
CA GLN A 105 -9.91 6.25 6.25
C GLN A 105 -9.66 5.49 4.95
N VAL A 106 -8.99 4.33 5.00
CA VAL A 106 -8.82 3.45 3.83
C VAL A 106 -10.18 2.98 3.32
N LEU A 107 -11.06 2.49 4.20
CA LEU A 107 -12.41 2.07 3.83
C LEU A 107 -13.18 3.23 3.17
N ALA A 108 -13.15 4.42 3.76
CA ALA A 108 -13.79 5.59 3.18
C ALA A 108 -13.22 5.98 1.80
N PHE A 109 -11.93 5.73 1.56
CA PHE A 109 -11.27 6.02 0.29
C PHE A 109 -11.60 5.01 -0.81
N ILE A 110 -11.71 3.72 -0.46
CA ILE A 110 -11.99 2.66 -1.45
C ILE A 110 -13.48 2.51 -1.81
N GLY A 111 -14.38 3.08 -0.99
CA GLY A 111 -15.83 2.97 -1.13
C GLY A 111 -16.42 1.75 -0.43
#